data_AF-Q0G1T8-F1
#
_entry.id   AF-Q0G1T8-F1
#
_cell.length_a   1.000
_cell.length_b   1.000
_cell.length_c   1.000
_cell.angle_alpha   90.00
_cell.angle_beta   90.00
_cell.angle_gamma   90.00
#
_symmetry.space_group_name_H-M   'P 1'
#
loop_
_entity.id
_entity.type
_entity.pdbx_description
1 polymer ?
#
loop_
_entity_poly.entity_id
_entity_poly.type
_entity_poly.pdbx_seq_one_letter_code
_entity_poly.pdbx_strand_id
1 'polypeptide(L)' 'MANIEAVIPAKRNRIDPSSHDAEKYKWRNLVARLFYKLKNWRRVATRHDETREPYLGFVSIAAVKLWLPFVHWA' A
#
# COMPACT_ATOMS: atom_id res chain seq x y z
N MET A 1 -11.74 -23.45 6.16
CA MET A 1 -10.89 -22.92 5.07
C MET A 1 -11.37 -21.52 4.73
N ALA A 2 -10.49 -20.52 4.69
CA ALA A 2 -10.91 -19.16 4.34
C ALA A 2 -11.29 -19.11 2.85
N ASN A 3 -12.44 -18.54 2.52
CA ASN A 3 -12.89 -18.37 1.15
C ASN A 3 -12.06 -17.26 0.49
N ILE A 4 -11.18 -17.60 -0.46
CA ILE A 4 -10.30 -16.64 -1.15
C ILE A 4 -10.99 -16.23 -2.46
N GLU A 5 -11.26 -14.94 -2.60
CA GLU A 5 -11.92 -14.36 -3.77
C GLU A 5 -10.94 -13.49 -4.57
N ALA A 6 -10.89 -13.69 -5.89
CA ALA A 6 -10.09 -12.86 -6.79
C ALA A 6 -10.83 -11.56 -7.14
N VAL A 7 -10.31 -10.42 -6.69
CA VAL A 7 -10.91 -9.08 -6.90
C VAL A 7 -10.14 -8.27 -7.97
N ILE A 8 -9.10 -8.86 -8.57
CA ILE A 8 -8.25 -8.15 -9.54
C ILE A 8 -8.97 -8.11 -10.89
N PRO A 9 -9.10 -6.93 -11.54
CA PRO A 9 -9.70 -6.82 -12.85
C PRO A 9 -8.90 -7.60 -13.89
N ALA A 10 -9.62 -8.17 -14.85
CA ALA A 10 -9.02 -8.69 -16.07
C ALA A 10 -8.26 -7.58 -16.83
N LYS A 11 -7.21 -7.97 -17.56
CA LYS A 11 -6.55 -7.06 -18.52
C LYS A 11 -7.60 -6.54 -19.52
N ARG A 12 -7.49 -5.27 -19.90
CA ARG A 12 -8.42 -4.62 -20.84
C ARG A 12 -8.58 -5.32 -22.20
N ASN A 13 -7.56 -6.08 -22.64
CA ASN A 13 -7.54 -6.79 -23.92
C ASN A 13 -7.96 -8.28 -23.79
N ARG A 14 -8.51 -8.70 -22.65
CA ARG A 14 -8.92 -10.10 -22.44
C ARG A 14 -10.23 -10.36 -23.18
N ILE A 15 -10.26 -11.43 -23.99
CA ILE A 15 -11.43 -11.81 -24.82
C ILE A 15 -12.64 -12.19 -23.93
N ASP A 16 -12.39 -12.94 -22.85
CA ASP A 16 -13.40 -13.32 -21.86
C ASP A 16 -12.97 -12.82 -20.46
N PRO A 17 -13.36 -11.59 -20.08
CA PRO A 17 -12.99 -11.01 -18.81
C PRO A 17 -13.86 -11.55 -17.66
N SER A 18 -13.21 -12.15 -16.66
CA SER A 18 -13.86 -12.54 -15.41
C SER A 18 -14.45 -11.32 -14.67
N SER A 19 -15.66 -11.46 -14.15
CA SER A 19 -16.27 -10.46 -13.26
C SER A 19 -15.44 -10.30 -12.00
N HIS A 20 -15.29 -9.07 -11.52
CA HIS A 20 -14.65 -8.75 -10.25
C HIS A 20 -15.44 -7.63 -9.57
N ASP A 21 -15.34 -7.56 -8.25
CA ASP A 21 -15.90 -6.45 -7.48
C ASP A 21 -15.03 -5.19 -7.66
N ALA A 22 -15.51 -4.26 -8.48
CA ALA A 22 -14.81 -3.02 -8.79
C ALA A 22 -14.72 -2.08 -7.58
N GLU A 23 -15.73 -2.06 -6.70
CA GLU A 23 -15.70 -1.25 -5.48
C GLU A 23 -14.63 -1.79 -4.53
N LYS A 24 -14.59 -3.10 -4.33
CA LYS A 24 -13.56 -3.76 -3.52
C LYS A 24 -12.15 -3.55 -4.11
N TYR A 25 -12.01 -3.54 -5.43
CA TYR A 25 -10.72 -3.25 -6.09
C TYR A 25 -10.23 -1.81 -5.84
N LYS A 26 -11.13 -0.82 -5.73
CA LYS A 26 -10.76 0.59 -5.48
C LYS A 26 -10.01 0.79 -4.16
N TRP A 27 -10.27 -0.02 -3.13
CA TRP A 27 -9.59 0.07 -1.84
C TRP A 27 -8.08 -0.09 -1.94
N ARG A 28 -7.58 -0.83 -2.95
CA ARG A 28 -6.13 -0.92 -3.25
C ARG A 28 -5.47 0.45 -3.39
N ASN A 29 -6.19 1.46 -3.90
CA ASN A 29 -5.66 2.80 -4.09
C ASN A 29 -5.24 3.45 -2.76
N LEU A 30 -5.89 3.13 -1.64
CA LEU A 30 -5.48 3.62 -0.32
C LEU A 30 -4.07 3.13 0.04
N VAL A 31 -3.84 1.82 -0.13
CA VAL A 31 -2.54 1.19 0.10
C VAL A 31 -1.49 1.73 -0.88
N ALA A 32 -1.84 1.90 -2.16
CA ALA A 32 -0.92 2.46 -3.16
C ALA A 32 -0.50 3.90 -2.82
N ARG A 33 -1.46 4.75 -2.39
CA ARG A 33 -1.17 6.12 -1.93
C ARG A 33 -0.32 6.15 -0.67
N LEU A 34 -0.52 5.21 0.26
CA LEU A 34 0.35 5.07 1.43
C LEU A 34 1.80 4.80 1.01
N PHE A 35 2.03 3.82 0.13
CA PHE A 35 3.37 3.52 -0.37
C PHE A 35 3.99 4.69 -1.14
N TYR A 36 3.18 5.42 -1.92
CA TYR A 36 3.63 6.64 -2.58
C TYR A 36 4.14 7.68 -1.57
N LYS A 37 3.39 7.94 -0.50
CA LYS A 37 3.81 8.87 0.56
C LYS A 37 5.05 8.38 1.32
N LEU A 38 5.15 7.09 1.61
CA LEU A 38 6.34 6.50 2.25
C LEU A 38 7.59 6.68 1.38
N LYS A 39 7.45 6.57 0.05
CA LYS A 39 8.55 6.77 -0.90
C LYS A 39 9.00 8.23 -1.04
N ASN A 40 8.29 9.22 -0.52
CA ASN A 40 8.81 10.59 -0.45
C ASN A 40 10.04 10.69 0.47
N TRP A 41 10.20 9.73 1.38
CA TRP A 41 11.35 9.67 2.28
C TRP A 41 12.46 8.92 1.57
N ARG A 42 13.50 9.65 1.12
CA ARG A 42 14.62 9.09 0.35
C ARG A 42 15.19 7.81 0.97
N ARG A 43 15.39 7.80 2.28
CA ARG A 43 15.92 6.65 3.03
C ARG A 43 15.04 5.39 2.90
N VAL A 44 13.71 5.56 2.98
CA VAL A 44 12.73 4.47 2.81
C VAL A 44 12.68 4.01 1.36
N ALA A 45 12.74 4.95 0.40
CA ALA A 45 12.62 4.67 -1.03
C ALA A 45 13.83 3.91 -1.58
N THR A 46 15.04 4.29 -1.18
CA THR A 46 16.27 3.71 -1.74
C THR A 46 16.78 2.50 -0.97
N ARG A 47 16.29 2.27 0.26
CA ARG A 47 16.69 1.12 1.11
C ARG A 47 18.22 0.95 1.15
N HIS A 48 18.93 2.01 1.54
CA HIS A 48 20.39 1.97 1.72
C HIS A 48 20.82 1.35 3.05
N ASP A 49 19.89 1.10 3.97
CA ASP A 49 20.20 0.47 5.25
C ASP A 49 20.67 -0.98 5.02
N GLU A 50 21.85 -1.31 5.55
CA GLU A 50 22.52 -2.59 5.35
C GLU A 50 21.78 -3.75 6.04
N THR A 51 21.15 -3.47 7.18
CA THR A 51 20.37 -4.43 7.98
C THR A 51 18.87 -4.09 8.01
N ARG A 52 18.07 -5.10 8.40
CA ARG A 52 16.60 -4.99 8.37
C ARG A 52 16.05 -4.13 9.50
N GLU A 53 16.67 -4.16 10.68
CA GLU A 53 16.21 -3.40 11.84
C GLU A 53 16.19 -1.88 11.62
N PRO A 54 17.28 -1.22 11.18
CA PRO A 54 17.26 0.22 10.94
C PRO A 54 16.26 0.60 9.84
N TYR A 55 16.18 -0.18 8.76
CA TYR A 55 15.19 0.04 7.71
C TYR A 55 13.75 0.05 8.27
N LEU A 56 13.39 -0.96 9.05
CA LEU A 56 12.06 -1.07 9.67
C LEU A 56 11.81 0.07 10.66
N GLY A 57 12.83 0.51 11.40
CA GLY A 57 12.74 1.69 12.26
C GLY A 57 12.35 2.95 11.48
N PHE A 58 13.01 3.25 10.36
CA PHE A 58 12.69 4.41 9.53
C PHE A 58 11.32 4.30 8.85
N VAL A 59 10.93 3.11 8.39
CA VAL A 59 9.58 2.86 7.89
C VAL A 59 8.54 3.14 8.96
N SER A 60 8.80 2.71 10.20
CA SER A 60 7.88 2.92 11.34
C SER A 60 7.74 4.39 11.68
N ILE A 61 8.85 5.15 11.74
CA ILE A 61 8.83 6.59 11.98
C ILE A 61 8.06 7.33 10.86
N ALA A 62 8.30 6.97 9.59
CA ALA A 62 7.58 7.56 8.46
C ALA A 62 6.08 7.26 8.52
N ALA A 63 5.70 6.04 8.90
CA ALA A 63 4.31 5.64 9.10
C ALA A 63 3.64 6.42 10.24
N VAL A 64 4.31 6.58 11.39
CA VAL A 64 3.79 7.39 12.51
C VAL A 64 3.57 8.83 12.08
N LYS A 65 4.51 9.45 11.35
CA LYS A 65 4.34 10.83 10.86
C LYS A 65 3.15 10.96 9.92
N LEU A 66 2.88 9.95 9.09
CA LEU A 66 1.69 9.92 8.22
C LEU A 66 0.39 9.73 9.00
N TRP A 67 0.45 9.07 10.16
CA TRP A 67 -0.69 8.76 11.01
C TRP A 67 -1.07 9.92 11.95
N LEU A 68 -0.09 10.68 12.47
CA LEU A 68 -0.30 11.77 13.44
C LEU A 68 -1.42 12.76 13.07
N PRO A 69 -1.56 13.24 11.83
CA PRO A 69 -2.65 14.14 11.45
C PRO A 69 -4.04 13.49 11.57
N PHE A 70 -4.15 12.17 11.53
CA PHE A 70 -5.43 11.47 11.67
C PHE A 70 -5.87 11.36 13.14
N VAL A 71 -4.91 11.36 14.08
CA VAL A 71 -5.19 11.23 15.52
C VAL A 71 -5.45 12.57 16.18
N HIS A 72 -4.72 13.62 15.79
CA HIS A 72 -4.85 14.95 16.39
C HIS A 72 -6.01 15.79 15.82
N TRP A 73 -6.78 15.26 14.87
CA TRP A 73 -7.98 15.88 14.30
C TRP A 73 -9.29 15.19 14.74
N ALA A 74 -9.22 14.30 15.74
CA ALA A 74 -10.35 13.74 16.49
C ALA A 74 -10.35 14.33 17.89
#